data_AF-A0A820T880-F1
#
_entry.id   AF-A0A820T880-F1
#
_cell.length_a   1.000
_cell.length_b   1.000
_cell.length_c   1.000
_cell.angle_alpha   90.00
_cell.angle_beta   90.00
_cell.angle_gamma   90.00
#
_symmetry.space_group_name_H-M   'P 1'
#
loop_
_entity.id
_entity.type
_entity.pdbx_description
1 polymer ?
#
loop_
_entity_poly.entity_id
_entity_poly.type
_entity_poly.pdbx_seq_one_letter_code
_entity_poly.pdbx_strand_id
1 'polypeptide(L)'
;FTEAEDRLLQNRTRCKCLSILKTLRDRNFDSIPITNYVLKSLVLYECEKHPNEHEWSDEQTLGDRLNGILLQLISCLQCRKCPHYFLPNVDLFKGKSIQTLDYAAKQCWQLTREMLINSHCLDGL
;
A
#
# COMPACT_ATOMS: atom_id res chain seq x y z
N PHE A 1 16.12 2.50 6.83
CA PHE A 1 15.86 3.79 7.51
C PHE A 1 14.82 3.62 8.61
N THR A 2 14.86 2.53 9.37
CA THR A 2 13.72 2.05 10.17
C THR A 2 13.21 3.07 11.18
N GLU A 3 14.09 3.65 11.99
CA GLU A 3 13.68 4.63 13.02
C GLU A 3 13.08 5.91 12.41
N ALA A 4 13.64 6.40 11.30
CA ALA A 4 13.12 7.57 10.61
C ALA A 4 11.74 7.30 10.00
N GLU A 5 11.56 6.14 9.35
CA GLU A 5 10.27 5.71 8.81
C GLU A 5 9.22 5.57 9.91
N ASP A 6 9.59 5.01 11.07
CA ASP A 6 8.66 4.83 12.19
C ASP A 6 8.25 6.18 12.79
N ARG A 7 9.17 7.14 12.88
CA ARG A 7 8.85 8.53 13.28
C ARG A 7 7.87 9.20 12.34
N LEU A 8 8.02 9.03 11.01
CA LEU A 8 7.10 9.59 10.02
C LEU A 8 5.67 8.99 10.11
N LEU A 9 5.56 7.75 10.58
CA LEU A 9 4.30 7.03 10.74
C LEU A 9 3.66 7.16 12.13
N GLN A 10 4.22 7.94 13.06
CA GLN A 10 3.75 8.03 14.46
C GLN A 10 2.27 8.39 14.64
N ASN A 11 1.61 8.98 13.64
CA ASN A 11 0.16 9.19 13.67
C ASN A 11 -0.58 7.84 13.70
N ARG A 12 -1.45 7.64 14.71
CA ARG A 12 -2.16 6.37 14.94
C ARG A 12 -2.95 5.90 13.71
N THR A 13 -3.52 6.79 12.91
CA THR A 13 -4.29 6.41 11.72
C THR A 13 -3.39 5.95 10.58
N ARG A 14 -2.19 6.54 10.43
CA ARG A 14 -1.18 6.07 9.45
C ARG A 14 -0.71 4.66 9.80
N CYS A 15 -0.46 4.40 11.09
CA CYS A 15 -0.19 3.07 11.60
C CYS A 15 -1.36 2.10 11.35
N LYS A 16 -2.61 2.52 11.60
CA LYS A 16 -3.82 1.71 11.32
C LYS A 16 -3.91 1.35 9.83
N CYS A 17 -3.70 2.32 8.94
CA CYS A 17 -3.67 2.11 7.49
C CYS A 17 -2.63 1.05 7.09
N LEU A 18 -1.39 1.20 7.58
CA LEU A 18 -0.34 0.22 7.32
C LEU A 18 -0.72 -1.17 7.85
N SER A 19 -1.27 -1.28 9.06
CA SER A 19 -1.70 -2.56 9.63
C SER A 19 -2.78 -3.24 8.79
N ILE A 20 -3.79 -2.50 8.32
CA ILE A 20 -4.84 -3.04 7.44
C ILE A 20 -4.22 -3.58 6.14
N LEU A 21 -3.33 -2.82 5.51
CA LEU A 21 -2.65 -3.25 4.28
C LEU A 21 -1.82 -4.52 4.48
N LYS A 22 -1.15 -4.66 5.63
CA LYS A 22 -0.40 -5.89 5.96
C LYS A 22 -1.34 -7.09 6.09
N THR A 23 -2.48 -6.93 6.77
CA THR A 23 -3.50 -7.98 6.90
C THR A 23 -4.08 -8.38 5.55
N LEU A 24 -4.43 -7.41 4.70
CA LEU A 24 -4.89 -7.67 3.33
C LEU A 24 -3.86 -8.47 2.54
N ARG A 25 -2.58 -8.07 2.62
CA ARG A 25 -1.51 -8.82 1.98
C ARG A 25 -1.41 -10.25 2.50
N ASP A 26 -1.42 -10.45 3.81
CA ASP A 26 -1.28 -11.79 4.39
C ASP A 26 -2.44 -12.73 4.03
N ARG A 27 -3.65 -12.19 3.82
CA ARG A 27 -4.82 -13.00 3.44
C ARG A 27 -4.98 -13.22 1.95
N ASN A 28 -4.53 -12.27 1.11
CA ASN A 28 -4.87 -12.24 -0.32
C ASN A 28 -3.66 -12.37 -1.25
N PHE A 29 -2.45 -12.06 -0.78
CA PHE A 29 -1.26 -11.95 -1.62
C PHE A 29 -0.12 -12.87 -1.16
N ASP A 30 -0.43 -13.95 -0.45
CA ASP A 30 0.59 -14.92 -0.07
C ASP A 30 1.29 -15.45 -1.34
N SER A 31 2.63 -15.56 -1.32
CA SER A 31 3.52 -15.85 -2.45
C SER A 31 3.76 -14.77 -3.54
N ILE A 32 3.23 -13.54 -3.39
CA ILE A 32 3.37 -12.43 -4.36
C ILE A 32 4.55 -11.49 -3.97
N PRO A 33 5.22 -10.77 -4.91
CA PRO A 33 6.36 -9.87 -4.63
C PRO A 33 6.05 -8.63 -3.76
N ILE A 34 4.86 -8.53 -3.19
CA ILE A 34 4.42 -7.39 -2.38
C ILE A 34 4.85 -7.63 -0.94
N THR A 35 5.98 -7.04 -0.53
CA THR A 35 6.47 -7.15 0.84
C THR A 35 5.83 -6.10 1.76
N ASN A 36 5.90 -6.32 3.08
CA ASN A 36 5.56 -5.29 4.08
C ASN A 36 6.31 -3.98 3.85
N TYR A 37 7.51 -4.05 3.30
CA TYR A 37 8.34 -2.88 3.06
C TYR A 37 7.87 -2.08 1.85
N VAL A 38 7.36 -2.74 0.80
CA VAL A 38 6.66 -2.08 -0.31
C VAL A 38 5.46 -1.32 0.21
N LEU A 39 4.61 -1.96 1.04
CA LEU A 39 3.44 -1.32 1.64
C LEU A 39 3.83 -0.12 2.51
N LYS A 40 4.84 -0.27 3.37
CA LYS A 40 5.36 0.83 4.20
C LYS A 40 5.84 2.01 3.34
N SER A 41 6.56 1.74 2.26
CA SER A 41 7.04 2.78 1.35
C SER A 41 5.89 3.51 0.66
N LEU A 42 4.85 2.80 0.23
CA LEU A 42 3.67 3.42 -0.38
C LEU A 42 2.84 4.25 0.61
N VAL A 43 2.71 3.82 1.87
CA VAL A 43 2.08 4.65 2.91
C VAL A 43 2.84 5.97 3.11
N LEU A 44 4.17 5.93 3.09
CA LEU A 44 4.99 7.16 3.22
C LEU A 44 4.77 8.12 2.04
N TYR A 45 4.72 7.60 0.80
CA TYR A 45 4.35 8.42 -0.36
C TYR A 45 2.92 8.97 -0.27
N GLU A 46 1.98 8.19 0.24
CA GLU A 46 0.62 8.67 0.44
C GLU A 46 0.54 9.79 1.48
N CYS A 47 1.36 9.72 2.54
CA CYS A 47 1.49 10.79 3.53
C CYS A 47 2.07 12.07 2.92
N GLU A 48 2.95 11.97 1.93
CA GLU A 48 3.49 13.13 1.22
C GLU A 48 2.43 13.79 0.32
N LYS A 49 1.57 12.99 -0.32
CA LYS A 49 0.42 13.48 -1.10
C LYS A 49 -0.67 14.12 -0.23
N HIS A 50 -0.84 13.60 0.99
CA HIS A 50 -1.87 13.99 1.94
C HIS A 50 -1.23 14.41 3.28
N PRO A 51 -0.56 15.57 3.34
CA PRO A 51 0.25 15.95 4.49
C PRO A 51 -0.57 16.34 5.72
N ASN A 52 -1.83 16.77 5.55
CA ASN A 52 -2.60 17.37 6.62
C ASN A 52 -3.25 16.32 7.53
N GLU A 53 -3.32 16.61 8.84
CA GLU A 53 -3.87 15.64 9.81
C GLU A 53 -5.33 15.27 9.55
N HIS A 54 -6.15 16.22 9.06
CA HIS A 54 -7.56 15.99 8.75
C HIS A 54 -7.78 15.02 7.58
N GLU A 55 -6.77 14.77 6.75
CA GLU A 55 -6.81 13.77 5.68
C GLU A 55 -6.55 12.33 6.20
N TRP A 56 -6.30 12.21 7.50
CA TRP A 56 -6.03 10.96 8.22
C TRP A 56 -6.84 10.85 9.52
N SER A 57 -7.87 11.66 9.73
CA SER A 57 -8.53 11.77 11.04
C SER A 57 -9.73 10.85 11.24
N ASP A 58 -10.38 10.39 10.18
CA ASP A 58 -11.63 9.63 10.26
C ASP A 58 -11.61 8.35 9.40
N GLU A 59 -12.68 7.55 9.50
CA GLU A 59 -12.78 6.26 8.81
C GLU A 59 -13.00 6.41 7.30
N GLN A 60 -13.70 7.46 6.87
CA GLN A 60 -13.94 7.73 5.46
C GLN A 60 -12.62 8.07 4.76
N THR A 61 -11.85 9.01 5.32
CA THR A 61 -10.54 9.41 4.82
C THR A 61 -9.55 8.25 4.85
N LEU A 62 -9.60 7.38 5.89
CA LEU A 62 -8.81 6.15 5.92
C LEU A 62 -9.14 5.21 4.75
N GLY A 63 -10.42 5.06 4.40
CA GLY A 63 -10.85 4.31 3.22
C GLY A 63 -10.27 4.88 1.92
N ASP A 64 -10.33 6.20 1.77
CA ASP A 64 -9.73 6.90 0.63
C ASP A 64 -8.21 6.69 0.55
N ARG A 65 -7.51 6.73 1.69
CA ARG A 65 -6.06 6.47 1.74
C ARG A 65 -5.73 5.03 1.36
N LEU A 66 -6.49 4.05 1.85
CA LEU A 66 -6.32 2.64 1.48
C LEU A 66 -6.49 2.45 -0.04
N ASN A 67 -7.53 3.05 -0.61
CA ASN A 67 -7.79 3.02 -2.05
C ASN A 67 -6.65 3.67 -2.85
N GLY A 68 -6.18 4.86 -2.44
CA GLY A 68 -5.06 5.55 -3.07
C GLY A 68 -3.78 4.71 -3.08
N ILE A 69 -3.46 4.06 -1.96
CA ILE A 69 -2.28 3.20 -1.83
C ILE A 69 -2.39 1.94 -2.69
N LEU A 70 -3.55 1.29 -2.72
CA LEU A 70 -3.77 0.09 -3.54
C LEU A 70 -3.70 0.39 -5.03
N LEU A 71 -4.31 1.51 -5.48
CA LEU A 71 -4.19 1.97 -6.85
C LEU A 71 -2.74 2.33 -7.22
N GLN A 72 -2.01 2.97 -6.32
CA GLN A 72 -0.59 3.25 -6.50
C GLN A 72 0.24 1.95 -6.60
N LEU A 73 -0.07 0.94 -5.79
CA LEU A 73 0.57 -0.36 -5.84
C LEU A 73 0.34 -1.05 -7.19
N ILE A 74 -0.90 -1.05 -7.70
CA ILE A 74 -1.24 -1.58 -9.02
C ILE A 74 -0.43 -0.87 -10.11
N SER A 75 -0.36 0.46 -10.06
CA SER A 75 0.45 1.25 -10.99
C SER A 75 1.94 0.87 -10.93
N CYS A 76 2.52 0.77 -9.72
CA CYS A 76 3.91 0.35 -9.54
C CYS A 76 4.17 -1.05 -10.12
N LEU A 77 3.26 -2.00 -9.92
CA LEU A 77 3.37 -3.36 -10.44
C LEU A 77 3.32 -3.38 -11.98
N GLN A 78 2.36 -2.67 -12.58
CA GLN A 78 2.21 -2.56 -14.04
C GLN A 78 3.40 -1.84 -14.70
N CYS A 79 3.92 -0.80 -14.05
CA CYS A 79 5.12 -0.09 -14.49
C CYS A 79 6.42 -0.84 -14.17
N ARG A 80 6.35 -1.95 -13.41
CA ARG A 80 7.49 -2.78 -12.98
C ARG A 80 8.54 -1.97 -12.20
N LYS A 81 8.07 -0.97 -11.45
CA LYS A 81 8.93 -0.05 -10.69
C LYS A 81 8.22 0.42 -9.43
N CYS A 82 8.85 0.22 -8.28
CA CYS A 82 8.41 0.78 -7.01
C CYS A 82 9.62 1.44 -6.33
N PRO A 83 9.77 2.77 -6.42
CA PRO A 83 10.91 3.45 -5.81
C PRO A 83 10.85 3.33 -4.29
N HIS A 84 12.01 3.13 -3.65
CA HIS A 84 12.17 3.26 -2.21
C HIS A 84 11.92 4.73 -1.79
N TYR A 85 11.24 4.96 -0.67
CA TYR A 85 10.87 6.31 -0.21
C TYR A 85 12.08 7.27 -0.06
N PHE A 86 13.07 6.93 0.78
CA PHE A 86 14.27 7.76 0.96
C PHE A 86 15.31 7.68 -0.17
N LEU A 87 15.24 6.66 -1.03
CA LEU A 87 16.24 6.41 -2.07
C LEU A 87 15.52 6.21 -3.41
N PRO A 88 15.06 7.28 -4.09
CA PRO A 88 14.23 7.16 -5.29
C PRO A 88 14.85 6.37 -6.44
N ASN A 89 16.19 6.25 -6.44
CA ASN A 89 16.97 5.47 -7.41
C ASN A 89 17.03 3.97 -7.10
N VAL A 90 16.57 3.54 -5.92
CA VAL A 90 16.47 2.14 -5.52
C VAL A 90 15.06 1.64 -5.83
N ASP A 91 14.95 0.65 -6.70
CA ASP A 91 13.69 0.00 -7.04
C ASP A 91 13.46 -1.25 -6.18
N LEU A 92 12.35 -1.26 -5.45
CA LEU A 92 11.93 -2.36 -4.57
C LEU A 92 11.46 -3.60 -5.34
N PHE A 93 11.14 -3.47 -6.63
CA PHE A 93 10.81 -4.61 -7.51
C PHE A 93 12.01 -5.13 -8.30
N LYS A 94 13.21 -4.58 -8.08
CA LYS A 94 14.44 -5.04 -8.73
C LYS A 94 14.64 -6.55 -8.53
N GLY A 95 14.87 -7.26 -9.63
CA GLY A 95 15.10 -8.72 -9.63
C GLY A 95 13.84 -9.58 -9.58
N LYS A 96 12.64 -8.99 -9.56
CA LYS A 96 11.37 -9.73 -9.72
C LYS A 96 11.08 -9.97 -11.21
N SER A 97 10.52 -11.12 -11.55
CA SER A 97 10.15 -11.42 -12.94
C SER A 97 8.92 -10.62 -13.35
N ILE A 98 8.85 -10.29 -14.64
CA ILE A 98 7.71 -9.58 -15.23
C ILE A 98 6.40 -10.36 -15.00
N GLN A 99 6.43 -11.68 -15.21
CA GLN A 99 5.27 -12.55 -15.05
C GLN A 99 4.70 -12.49 -13.63
N THR A 100 5.58 -12.50 -12.63
CA THR A 100 5.19 -12.44 -11.22
C THR A 100 4.62 -11.06 -10.85
N LEU A 101 5.15 -9.97 -11.42
CA LEU A 101 4.61 -8.61 -11.22
C LEU A 101 3.26 -8.42 -11.92
N ASP A 102 3.09 -8.95 -13.14
CA ASP A 102 1.81 -8.89 -13.86
C ASP A 102 0.73 -9.72 -13.18
N TYR A 103 1.09 -10.88 -12.63
CA TYR A 103 0.19 -11.69 -11.81
C TYR A 103 -0.23 -10.94 -10.54
N ALA A 104 0.73 -10.34 -9.83
CA ALA A 104 0.48 -9.51 -8.65
C ALA A 104 -0.48 -8.35 -8.95
N ALA A 105 -0.29 -7.66 -10.07
CA ALA A 105 -1.14 -6.55 -10.48
C ALA A 105 -2.60 -6.98 -10.67
N LYS A 106 -2.82 -8.15 -11.30
CA LYS A 106 -4.17 -8.71 -11.50
C LYS A 106 -4.86 -9.04 -10.19
N GLN A 107 -4.15 -9.70 -9.26
CA GLN A 107 -4.70 -10.03 -7.94
C GLN A 107 -5.01 -8.77 -7.13
N CYS A 108 -4.09 -7.80 -7.14
CA CYS A 108 -4.29 -6.54 -6.44
C CYS A 108 -5.48 -5.75 -7.00
N TRP A 109 -5.65 -5.72 -8.32
CA TRP A 109 -6.79 -5.10 -8.97
C TRP A 109 -8.13 -5.76 -8.62
N GLN A 110 -8.18 -7.10 -8.59
CA GLN A 110 -9.40 -7.83 -8.21
C GLN A 110 -9.85 -7.46 -6.79
N LEU A 111 -8.93 -7.52 -5.82
CA LEU A 111 -9.21 -7.13 -4.43
C LEU A 111 -9.63 -5.65 -4.32
N THR A 112 -8.89 -4.76 -4.95
CA THR A 112 -9.18 -3.31 -4.90
C THR A 112 -10.56 -3.01 -5.48
N ARG A 113 -10.93 -3.66 -6.58
CA ARG A 113 -12.25 -3.48 -7.19
C ARG A 113 -13.38 -3.99 -6.28
N GLU A 114 -13.19 -5.11 -5.59
CA GLU A 114 -14.17 -5.62 -4.62
C GLU A 114 -14.36 -4.65 -3.45
N MET A 115 -13.27 -4.10 -2.91
CA MET A 115 -13.31 -3.09 -1.85
C MET A 115 -14.00 -1.79 -2.28
N LEU A 116 -13.81 -1.35 -3.53
CA LEU A 116 -14.45 -0.15 -4.07
C LEU A 116 -15.96 -0.33 -4.29
N ILE A 117 -16.40 -1.54 -4.62
CA ILE A 117 -17.81 -1.83 -4.91
C ILE A 117 -18.59 -2.18 -3.64
N ASN A 118 -17.94 -2.83 -2.66
CA ASN A 118 -18.57 -3.28 -1.44
C ASN A 118 -17.88 -2.69 -0.20
N SER A 119 -18.50 -1.67 0.39
CA SER A 119 -18.01 -1.01 1.61
C SER A 119 -17.93 -1.95 2.82
N HIS A 120 -18.66 -3.08 2.80
CA HIS A 120 -18.65 -4.10 3.85
C HIS A 120 -17.58 -5.18 3.64
N CYS A 121 -16.76 -5.09 2.58
CA CYS A 121 -15.70 -6.07 2.30
C CYS A 121 -14.68 -6.18 3.45
N LEU A 122 -14.55 -5.12 4.26
CA LEU A 122 -13.65 -5.05 5.39
C LEU A 122 -14.27 -5.57 6.71
N ASP A 123 -15.58 -5.85 6.76
CA ASP A 123 -16.26 -6.30 7.98
C ASP A 123 -15.80 -7.70 8.46
N GLY A 124 -15.11 -8.44 7.59
CA GLY A 124 -14.50 -9.74 7.89
C GLY A 124 -12.99 -9.70 8.14
N LEU A 125 -12.35 -8.52 8.19
CA LEU A 125 -10.92 -8.35 8.50
C LEU A 125 -10.66 -8.30 10.00
#